data_AF-A0A6F8XVE3-F1
#
_entry.id   AF-A0A6F8XVE3-F1
#
_cell.length_a   1.000
_cell.length_b   1.000
_cell.length_c   1.000
_cell.angle_alpha   90.00
_cell.angle_beta   90.00
_cell.angle_gamma   90.00
#
_symmetry.space_group_name_H-M   'P 1'
#
loop_
_entity.id
_entity.type
_entity.pdbx_description
1 polymer ?
#
loop_
_entity_poly.entity_id
_entity_poly.type
_entity_poly.pdbx_seq_one_letter_code
_entity_poly.pdbx_strand_id
1 'polypeptide(L)'
;MRPLQLARFVRAARWMVRRPGWLLVTGLGLATALALLFYGASSTGDGVPNAALNLGTSMLGALITVAVIGPIIRYVQEGTVREHGRLDYTWFSDQVADATQHVQILTTFSNVLDHPATDRFLRGLRFALNREAQVRILLLNPNSLAVDVRQQELAGGHMRLSVQREIMRNLRRLIPFAAELGERDRQRFEVRLYDASASITLYRWDDRALVSFLPIGRFSEFGAQLEVTMRSPLGEFIEQRFEELWDDRATITMADFLHLGLTLVEDQHNARQLHARYVEHDQICYVVHSEVLAAMARRPPSLRAFLRGDSSVLHDLVIVDSQDPELHEALDTAFVEKYDVHAHAFIGLRPVPA
;
A
#
# COMPACT_ATOMS: atom_id res chain seq x y z
N MET A 1 21.17 -13.24 25.04
CA MET A 1 21.44 -13.61 23.63
C MET A 1 20.58 -14.81 23.27
N ARG A 2 19.70 -14.70 22.27
CA ARG A 2 18.71 -15.74 21.93
C ARG A 2 19.31 -16.81 21.00
N PRO A 3 18.97 -18.10 21.16
CA PRO A 3 19.53 -19.22 20.38
C PRO A 3 19.27 -19.13 18.85
N LEU A 4 18.29 -18.32 18.42
CA LEU A 4 17.99 -18.04 17.01
C LEU A 4 19.07 -17.19 16.30
N GLN A 5 19.89 -16.43 17.04
CA GLN A 5 20.97 -15.64 16.45
C GLN A 5 22.16 -16.51 16.04
N LEU A 6 22.51 -17.55 16.82
CA LEU A 6 23.60 -18.47 16.49
C LEU A 6 23.32 -19.28 15.21
N ALA A 7 22.08 -19.73 15.02
CA ALA A 7 21.68 -20.52 13.85
C ALA A 7 21.77 -19.72 12.53
N ARG A 8 21.55 -18.39 12.57
CA ARG A 8 21.69 -17.50 11.42
C ARG A 8 23.16 -17.21 11.09
N PHE A 9 24.02 -17.07 12.09
CA PHE A 9 25.47 -16.96 11.89
C PHE A 9 26.06 -18.20 11.21
N VAL A 10 25.63 -19.41 11.60
CA VAL A 10 26.10 -20.67 10.98
C VAL A 10 25.63 -20.81 9.52
N ARG A 11 24.44 -20.31 9.16
CA ARG A 11 23.94 -20.33 7.77
C ARG A 11 24.64 -19.31 6.88
N ALA A 12 24.92 -18.10 7.38
CA ALA A 12 25.69 -17.08 6.66
C ALA A 12 27.14 -17.53 6.40
N ALA A 13 27.77 -18.17 7.39
CA ALA A 13 29.09 -18.79 7.23
C ALA A 13 29.09 -19.89 6.16
N ARG A 14 28.05 -20.76 6.11
CA ARG A 14 27.91 -21.80 5.08
C ARG A 14 27.68 -21.25 3.67
N TRP A 15 27.03 -20.10 3.52
CA TRP A 15 26.80 -19.47 2.21
C TRP A 15 28.07 -18.81 1.65
N MET A 16 28.92 -18.27 2.54
CA MET A 16 30.22 -17.70 2.17
C MET A 16 31.23 -18.76 1.67
N VAL A 17 31.09 -20.01 2.14
CA VAL A 17 31.90 -21.17 1.72
C VAL A 17 31.50 -21.69 0.32
N ARG A 18 30.37 -21.26 -0.26
CA ARG A 18 29.84 -21.80 -1.54
C ARG A 18 30.32 -21.09 -2.81
N ARG A 19 31.12 -20.03 -2.73
CA ARG A 19 31.77 -19.43 -3.92
C ARG A 19 33.24 -19.88 -3.99
N PRO A 20 33.62 -20.78 -4.90
CA PRO A 20 34.94 -21.41 -4.91
C PRO A 20 36.09 -20.41 -5.11
N GLY A 21 35.83 -19.28 -5.77
CA GLY A 21 36.84 -18.24 -6.00
C GLY A 21 37.33 -17.53 -4.74
N TRP A 22 36.47 -17.33 -3.72
CA TRP A 22 36.88 -16.60 -2.52
C TRP A 22 37.77 -17.45 -1.63
N LEU A 23 37.46 -18.75 -1.50
CA LEU A 23 38.30 -19.73 -0.78
C LEU A 23 39.69 -19.84 -1.40
N LEU A 24 39.80 -19.80 -2.74
CA LEU A 24 41.07 -19.80 -3.44
C LEU A 24 41.88 -18.54 -3.15
N VAL A 25 41.27 -17.36 -3.23
CA VAL A 25 41.97 -16.08 -2.98
C VAL A 25 42.40 -15.96 -1.51
N THR A 26 41.53 -16.30 -0.56
CA THR A 26 41.90 -16.31 0.87
C THR A 26 42.93 -17.38 1.18
N GLY A 27 42.83 -18.56 0.56
CA GLY A 27 43.77 -19.65 0.75
C GLY A 27 45.16 -19.32 0.20
N LEU A 28 45.23 -18.72 -0.99
CA LEU A 28 46.49 -18.29 -1.60
C LEU A 28 47.14 -17.16 -0.79
N GLY A 29 46.34 -16.20 -0.32
CA GLY A 29 46.82 -15.14 0.57
C GLY A 29 47.39 -15.68 1.87
N LEU A 30 46.71 -16.65 2.50
CA LEU A 30 47.16 -17.30 3.74
C LEU A 30 48.47 -18.07 3.53
N ALA A 31 48.55 -18.83 2.43
CA ALA A 31 49.73 -19.61 2.08
C ALA A 31 50.95 -18.72 1.80
N THR A 32 50.74 -17.60 1.11
CA THR A 32 51.80 -16.63 0.80
C THR A 32 52.32 -15.96 2.08
N ALA A 33 51.41 -15.57 2.98
CA ALA A 33 51.78 -15.02 4.28
C ALA A 33 52.58 -16.03 5.11
N LEU A 34 52.10 -17.28 5.22
CA LEU A 34 52.78 -18.35 5.94
C LEU A 34 54.18 -18.66 5.36
N ALA A 35 54.32 -18.65 4.03
CA ALA A 35 55.59 -18.87 3.36
C ALA A 35 56.61 -17.76 3.66
N LEU A 36 56.19 -16.49 3.60
CA LEU A 36 57.05 -15.34 3.93
C LEU A 36 57.52 -15.37 5.39
N LEU A 37 56.68 -15.84 6.30
CA LEU A 37 56.99 -15.94 7.71
C LEU A 37 57.91 -17.10 8.05
N PHE A 38 57.71 -18.25 7.38
CA PHE A 38 58.61 -19.39 7.51
C PHE A 38 60.00 -19.03 6.97
N TYR A 39 60.05 -18.30 5.86
CA TYR A 39 61.30 -17.77 5.31
C TYR A 39 61.99 -16.78 6.26
N GLY A 40 61.24 -15.83 6.84
CA GLY A 40 61.78 -14.88 7.82
C GLY A 40 62.27 -15.53 9.11
N ALA A 41 61.51 -16.46 9.68
CA ALA A 41 61.88 -17.17 10.90
C ALA A 41 63.09 -18.10 10.72
N SER A 42 63.40 -18.50 9.48
CA SER A 42 64.60 -19.28 9.17
C SER A 42 65.87 -18.44 9.03
N SER A 43 65.76 -17.12 8.83
CA SER A 43 66.91 -16.23 8.58
C SER A 43 67.36 -15.43 9.80
N THR A 44 66.48 -15.17 10.77
CA THR A 44 66.82 -14.53 12.04
C THR A 44 66.80 -15.58 13.14
N GLY A 45 67.94 -15.87 13.78
CA GLY A 45 68.13 -16.93 14.79
C GLY A 45 67.30 -16.82 16.08
N ASP A 46 66.28 -15.96 16.12
CA ASP A 46 65.30 -15.86 17.20
C ASP A 46 64.12 -16.78 16.87
N GLY A 47 63.93 -17.79 17.72
CA GLY A 47 63.09 -18.95 17.43
C GLY A 47 61.65 -18.66 16.99
N VAL A 48 61.15 -19.61 16.20
CA VAL A 48 59.75 -19.85 15.79
C VAL A 48 58.67 -19.47 16.82
N PRO A 49 58.86 -19.62 18.16
CA PRO A 49 57.81 -19.27 19.13
C PRO A 49 57.37 -17.79 19.11
N ASN A 50 58.30 -16.85 18.96
CA ASN A 50 57.98 -15.42 18.99
C ASN A 50 57.28 -14.95 17.70
N ALA A 51 57.68 -15.52 16.56
CA ALA A 51 57.02 -15.27 15.28
C ALA A 51 55.58 -15.81 15.29
N ALA A 52 55.36 -17.01 15.83
CA ALA A 52 54.03 -17.62 15.94
C ALA A 52 53.08 -16.82 16.86
N LEU A 53 53.59 -16.29 17.98
CA LEU A 53 52.80 -15.48 18.93
C LEU A 53 52.37 -14.14 18.34
N ASN A 54 53.28 -13.42 17.68
CA ASN A 54 52.94 -12.17 17.02
C ASN A 54 51.96 -12.38 15.86
N LEU A 55 52.11 -13.51 15.13
CA LEU A 55 51.18 -13.82 14.04
C LEU A 55 49.79 -14.20 14.51
N GLY A 56 49.70 -15.04 15.53
CA GLY A 56 48.44 -15.48 16.10
C GLY A 56 47.60 -14.27 16.54
N THR A 57 48.26 -13.31 17.18
CA THR A 57 47.63 -12.06 17.64
C THR A 57 47.15 -11.20 16.47
N SER A 58 47.97 -11.08 15.42
CA SER A 58 47.65 -10.30 14.22
C SER A 58 46.48 -10.91 13.42
N MET A 59 46.48 -12.23 13.26
CA MET A 59 45.42 -12.96 12.54
C MET A 59 44.11 -12.96 13.33
N LEU A 60 44.16 -13.15 14.65
CA LEU A 60 42.98 -13.01 15.52
C LEU A 60 42.39 -11.61 15.43
N GLY A 61 43.25 -10.58 15.48
CA GLY A 61 42.82 -9.19 15.31
C GLY A 61 42.12 -8.95 13.96
N ALA A 62 42.69 -9.45 12.86
CA ALA A 62 42.09 -9.34 11.54
C ALA A 62 40.76 -10.10 11.41
N LEU A 63 40.68 -11.31 11.98
CA LEU A 63 39.46 -12.13 11.95
C LEU A 63 38.33 -11.48 12.76
N ILE A 64 38.66 -10.94 13.94
CA ILE A 64 37.74 -10.17 14.77
C ILE A 64 37.30 -8.91 14.03
N THR A 65 38.22 -8.19 13.39
CA THR A 65 37.92 -6.98 12.61
C THR A 65 36.94 -7.28 11.48
N VAL A 66 37.16 -8.34 10.70
CA VAL A 66 36.25 -8.73 9.62
C VAL A 66 34.90 -9.21 10.16
N ALA A 67 34.90 -9.95 11.27
CA ALA A 67 33.68 -10.45 11.91
C ALA A 67 32.82 -9.34 12.55
N VAL A 68 33.44 -8.26 13.04
CA VAL A 68 32.76 -7.14 13.71
C VAL A 68 32.43 -6.01 12.74
N ILE A 69 33.38 -5.59 11.90
CA ILE A 69 33.21 -4.46 10.96
C ILE A 69 32.44 -4.90 9.70
N GLY A 70 32.65 -6.12 9.21
CA GLY A 70 31.98 -6.62 8.00
C GLY A 70 30.44 -6.60 8.06
N PRO A 71 29.81 -6.94 9.20
CA PRO A 71 28.37 -6.75 9.40
C PRO A 71 27.94 -5.28 9.46
N ILE A 72 28.74 -4.40 10.07
CA ILE A 72 28.45 -2.96 10.18
C ILE A 72 28.48 -2.30 8.80
N ILE A 73 29.48 -2.61 7.98
CA ILE A 73 29.58 -2.10 6.60
C ILE A 73 28.39 -2.59 5.76
N ARG A 74 28.00 -3.86 5.90
CA ARG A 74 26.82 -4.40 5.21
C ARG A 74 25.53 -3.74 5.67
N TYR A 75 25.37 -3.50 6.97
CA TYR A 75 24.25 -2.76 7.53
C TYR A 75 24.18 -1.31 6.99
N VAL A 76 25.33 -0.65 6.84
CA VAL A 76 25.42 0.70 6.25
C VAL A 76 25.16 0.69 4.73
N GLN A 77 25.59 -0.35 4.02
CA GLN A 77 25.35 -0.50 2.57
C GLN A 77 23.90 -0.91 2.25
N GLU A 78 23.27 -1.75 3.07
CA GLU A 78 21.83 -2.08 2.98
C GLU A 78 20.93 -0.86 3.26
N GLY A 79 21.47 0.16 3.93
CA GLY A 79 20.85 1.46 4.20
C GLY A 79 21.17 2.56 3.17
N THR A 80 21.81 2.26 2.03
CA THR A 80 22.02 3.27 0.99
C THR A 80 20.71 3.57 0.27
N VAL A 81 20.00 4.55 0.79
CA VAL A 81 18.82 5.14 0.15
C VAL A 81 19.25 5.68 -1.22
N ARG A 82 18.69 5.12 -2.30
CA ARG A 82 18.93 5.68 -3.64
C ARG A 82 17.88 6.75 -3.89
N GLU A 83 18.33 7.93 -4.27
CA GLU A 83 17.44 9.01 -4.63
C GLU A 83 17.14 8.97 -6.11
N HIS A 84 15.86 8.96 -6.46
CA HIS A 84 15.36 9.16 -7.82
C HIS A 84 14.75 10.56 -7.90
N GLY A 85 15.04 11.31 -8.97
CA GLY A 85 14.54 12.69 -9.10
C GLY A 85 13.03 12.80 -9.32
N ARG A 86 12.37 11.71 -9.73
CA ARG A 86 10.92 11.61 -9.92
C ARG A 86 10.49 10.14 -9.92
N LEU A 87 9.21 9.89 -9.80
CA LEU A 87 8.64 8.55 -9.96
C LEU A 87 8.59 8.16 -11.46
N ASP A 88 9.30 7.09 -11.83
CA ASP A 88 9.17 6.47 -13.15
C ASP A 88 8.09 5.39 -13.11
N TYR A 89 6.92 5.72 -13.64
CA TYR A 89 5.77 4.82 -13.68
C TYR A 89 6.00 3.56 -14.51
N THR A 90 6.77 3.66 -15.59
CA THR A 90 7.03 2.52 -16.46
C THR A 90 7.96 1.53 -15.79
N TRP A 91 9.04 2.03 -15.19
CA TRP A 91 9.98 1.24 -14.41
C TRP A 91 9.29 0.60 -13.20
N PHE A 92 8.49 1.36 -12.44
CA PHE A 92 7.77 0.82 -11.30
C PHE A 92 6.78 -0.28 -11.71
N SER A 93 6.06 -0.09 -12.82
CA SER A 93 5.14 -1.12 -13.36
C SER A 93 5.88 -2.42 -13.71
N ASP A 94 7.14 -2.33 -14.15
CA ASP A 94 7.98 -3.49 -14.42
C ASP A 94 8.39 -4.21 -13.14
N GLN A 95 8.77 -3.45 -12.11
CA GLN A 95 9.04 -4.01 -10.79
C GLN A 95 7.81 -4.73 -10.21
N VAL A 96 6.62 -4.16 -10.40
CA VAL A 96 5.35 -4.76 -9.99
C VAL A 96 5.07 -6.06 -10.74
N ALA A 97 5.35 -6.13 -12.05
CA ALA A 97 5.14 -7.33 -12.85
C ALA A 97 6.01 -8.52 -12.40
N ASP A 98 7.16 -8.24 -11.81
CA ASP A 98 8.11 -9.22 -11.28
C ASP A 98 7.90 -9.56 -9.79
N ALA A 99 7.03 -8.82 -9.10
CA ALA A 99 6.78 -9.01 -7.67
C ALA A 99 6.18 -10.40 -7.36
N THR A 100 6.58 -10.96 -6.22
CA THR A 100 6.20 -12.33 -5.82
C THR A 100 5.53 -12.42 -4.46
N GLN A 101 5.62 -11.37 -3.64
CA GLN A 101 5.13 -11.38 -2.27
C GLN A 101 4.15 -10.23 -2.02
N HIS A 102 4.58 -9.00 -2.28
CA HIS A 102 3.81 -7.81 -1.89
C HIS A 102 3.89 -6.70 -2.92
N VAL A 103 2.75 -6.11 -3.22
CA VAL A 103 2.64 -4.82 -3.92
C VAL A 103 1.78 -3.93 -3.04
N GLN A 104 2.35 -2.83 -2.54
CA GLN A 104 1.62 -1.86 -1.72
C GLN A 104 1.72 -0.47 -2.36
N ILE A 105 0.60 0.24 -2.40
CA ILE A 105 0.54 1.64 -2.81
C ILE A 105 -0.17 2.42 -1.72
N LEU A 106 0.44 3.49 -1.23
CA LEU A 106 -0.22 4.51 -0.39
C LEU A 106 0.03 5.87 -1.03
N THR A 107 -1.05 6.56 -1.41
CA THR A 107 -0.96 7.88 -2.02
C THR A 107 -2.31 8.59 -1.96
N THR A 108 -2.32 9.91 -2.19
CA THR A 108 -3.56 10.66 -2.41
C THR A 108 -4.28 10.13 -3.65
N PHE A 109 -3.61 10.20 -4.79
CA PHE A 109 -3.95 9.56 -6.07
C PHE A 109 -2.63 9.24 -6.79
N SER A 110 -2.68 8.51 -7.90
CA SER A 110 -1.50 8.11 -8.67
C SER A 110 -1.72 8.23 -10.16
N ASN A 111 -0.74 8.84 -10.84
CA ASN A 111 -0.68 8.84 -12.31
C ASN A 111 -0.23 7.49 -12.87
N VAL A 112 0.17 6.52 -12.03
CA VAL A 112 0.36 5.12 -12.48
C VAL A 112 -0.96 4.51 -12.97
N LEU A 113 -2.08 5.01 -12.46
CA LEU A 113 -3.43 4.64 -12.85
C LEU A 113 -3.99 5.57 -13.94
N ASP A 114 -3.18 6.47 -14.49
CA ASP A 114 -3.56 7.36 -15.59
C ASP A 114 -2.85 7.00 -16.91
N HIS A 115 -3.49 7.36 -18.02
CA HIS A 115 -2.98 7.00 -19.35
C HIS A 115 -1.69 7.80 -19.64
N PRO A 116 -0.63 7.18 -20.21
CA PRO A 116 -0.56 5.84 -20.79
C PRO A 116 -0.07 4.71 -19.84
N ALA A 117 0.24 5.02 -18.58
CA ALA A 117 0.85 4.04 -17.67
C ALA A 117 -0.12 2.95 -17.20
N THR A 118 -1.43 3.26 -17.13
CA THR A 118 -2.47 2.39 -16.56
C THR A 118 -2.41 0.95 -17.09
N ASP A 119 -2.40 0.75 -18.41
CA ASP A 119 -2.51 -0.59 -18.97
C ASP A 119 -1.29 -1.46 -18.65
N ARG A 120 -0.10 -0.85 -18.62
CA ARG A 120 1.12 -1.54 -18.23
C ARG A 120 1.07 -1.93 -16.76
N PHE A 121 0.66 -1.00 -15.91
CA PHE A 121 0.53 -1.22 -14.48
C PHE A 121 -0.50 -2.30 -14.13
N LEU A 122 -1.71 -2.24 -14.70
CA LEU A 122 -2.76 -3.24 -14.47
C LEU A 122 -2.34 -4.62 -14.97
N ARG A 123 -1.62 -4.72 -16.10
CA ARG A 123 -1.00 -5.99 -16.52
C ARG A 123 0.04 -6.47 -15.50
N GLY A 124 0.88 -5.58 -14.99
CA GLY A 124 1.84 -5.87 -13.93
C GLY A 124 1.15 -6.45 -12.68
N LEU A 125 0.05 -5.84 -12.23
CA LEU A 125 -0.74 -6.36 -11.11
C LEU A 125 -1.26 -7.78 -11.37
N ARG A 126 -1.76 -8.09 -12.58
CA ARG A 126 -2.16 -9.48 -12.91
C ARG A 126 -0.98 -10.44 -12.82
N PHE A 127 0.19 -10.04 -13.32
CA PHE A 127 1.40 -10.85 -13.23
C PHE A 127 1.83 -11.11 -11.78
N ALA A 128 1.72 -10.12 -10.90
CA ALA A 128 1.99 -10.28 -9.47
C ALA A 128 0.97 -11.21 -8.80
N LEU A 129 -0.32 -11.00 -9.06
CA LEU A 129 -1.42 -11.81 -8.50
C LEU A 129 -1.33 -13.29 -8.93
N ASN A 130 -0.95 -13.54 -10.19
CA ASN A 130 -0.69 -14.89 -10.73
C ASN A 130 0.49 -15.59 -10.04
N ARG A 131 1.44 -14.82 -9.50
CA ARG A 131 2.56 -15.31 -8.68
C ARG A 131 2.22 -15.35 -7.19
N GLU A 132 0.93 -15.21 -6.86
CA GLU A 132 0.41 -15.26 -5.50
C GLU A 132 0.82 -14.07 -4.61
N ALA A 133 1.31 -12.97 -5.20
CA ALA A 133 1.60 -11.76 -4.46
C ALA A 133 0.29 -11.13 -3.91
N GLN A 134 0.40 -10.47 -2.76
CA GLN A 134 -0.67 -9.68 -2.18
C GLN A 134 -0.58 -8.23 -2.67
N VAL A 135 -1.67 -7.72 -3.22
CA VAL A 135 -1.80 -6.35 -3.73
C VAL A 135 -2.71 -5.56 -2.79
N ARG A 136 -2.17 -4.49 -2.19
CA ARG A 136 -2.90 -3.59 -1.30
C ARG A 136 -2.74 -2.15 -1.81
N ILE A 137 -3.84 -1.49 -2.14
CA ILE A 137 -3.82 -0.11 -2.63
C ILE A 137 -4.63 0.76 -1.67
N LEU A 138 -4.02 1.82 -1.17
CA LEU A 138 -4.57 2.73 -0.20
C LEU A 138 -4.60 4.13 -0.83
N LEU A 139 -5.81 4.60 -1.17
CA LEU A 139 -6.05 5.91 -1.76
C LEU A 139 -6.77 6.81 -0.77
N LEU A 140 -6.61 8.13 -0.89
CA LEU A 140 -7.33 9.04 -0.02
C LEU A 140 -8.84 8.95 -0.31
N ASN A 141 -9.68 8.93 0.73
CA ASN A 141 -11.13 8.90 0.56
C ASN A 141 -11.62 10.21 -0.08
N PRO A 142 -12.24 10.20 -1.28
CA PRO A 142 -12.63 11.41 -2.00
C PRO A 142 -13.63 12.29 -1.24
N ASN A 143 -14.34 11.73 -0.25
CA ASN A 143 -15.35 12.43 0.54
C ASN A 143 -14.84 12.85 1.94
N SER A 144 -13.55 12.66 2.22
CA SER A 144 -12.95 13.01 3.51
C SER A 144 -12.56 14.48 3.62
N LEU A 145 -12.54 15.02 4.85
CA LEU A 145 -11.99 16.35 5.13
C LEU A 145 -10.49 16.43 4.74
N ALA A 146 -9.78 15.32 4.78
CA ALA A 146 -8.38 15.25 4.37
C ALA A 146 -8.19 15.57 2.87
N VAL A 147 -9.19 15.33 2.02
CA VAL A 147 -9.17 15.77 0.61
C VAL A 147 -9.21 17.29 0.51
N ASP A 148 -10.05 17.95 1.30
CA ASP A 148 -10.15 19.41 1.28
C ASP A 148 -8.84 20.06 1.74
N VAL A 149 -8.24 19.53 2.82
CA VAL A 149 -6.92 19.97 3.28
C VAL A 149 -5.89 19.77 2.16
N ARG A 150 -5.87 18.60 1.53
CA ARG A 150 -4.91 18.32 0.46
C ARG A 150 -5.14 19.19 -0.78
N GLN A 151 -6.40 19.48 -1.10
CA GLN A 151 -6.79 20.40 -2.17
C GLN A 151 -6.27 21.82 -1.89
N GLN A 152 -6.36 22.30 -0.66
CA GLN A 152 -5.83 23.60 -0.24
C GLN A 152 -4.31 23.64 -0.30
N GLU A 153 -3.63 22.59 0.18
CA GLU A 153 -2.18 22.47 0.11
C GLU A 153 -1.67 22.54 -1.33
N LEU A 154 -2.38 21.91 -2.27
CA LEU A 154 -2.02 21.91 -3.69
C LEU A 154 -2.44 23.19 -4.43
N ALA A 155 -3.51 23.86 -3.98
CA ALA A 155 -4.00 25.11 -4.56
C ALA A 155 -3.01 26.28 -4.40
N GLY A 156 -2.10 26.22 -3.42
CA GLY A 156 -0.97 27.14 -3.30
C GLY A 156 0.08 26.96 -4.41
N GLY A 157 0.01 25.88 -5.19
CA GLY A 157 0.81 25.65 -6.39
C GLY A 157 0.19 26.23 -7.66
N HIS A 158 0.92 26.20 -8.77
CA HIS A 158 0.50 26.80 -10.06
C HIS A 158 -0.56 25.97 -10.83
N MET A 159 -1.17 24.95 -10.20
CA MET A 159 -1.99 23.96 -10.90
C MET A 159 -3.41 23.90 -10.31
N ARG A 160 -4.42 24.22 -11.15
CA ARG A 160 -5.84 24.09 -10.80
C ARG A 160 -6.32 22.67 -11.10
N LEU A 161 -6.16 21.79 -10.13
CA LEU A 161 -6.50 20.38 -10.27
C LEU A 161 -7.40 19.97 -9.09
N SER A 162 -8.44 19.19 -9.35
CA SER A 162 -9.40 18.74 -8.34
C SER A 162 -8.97 17.37 -7.82
N VAL A 163 -8.49 17.33 -6.59
CA VAL A 163 -7.98 16.10 -5.95
C VAL A 163 -9.03 15.00 -5.94
N GLN A 164 -10.28 15.35 -5.61
CA GLN A 164 -11.42 14.44 -5.63
C GLN A 164 -11.60 13.78 -7.01
N ARG A 165 -11.57 14.57 -8.10
CA ARG A 165 -11.73 14.05 -9.46
C ARG A 165 -10.61 13.09 -9.87
N GLU A 166 -9.37 13.33 -9.42
CA GLU A 166 -8.25 12.41 -9.69
C GLU A 166 -8.38 11.09 -8.96
N ILE A 167 -8.77 11.13 -7.68
CA ILE A 167 -9.04 9.95 -6.87
C ILE A 167 -10.14 9.13 -7.55
N MET A 168 -11.24 9.78 -7.95
CA MET A 168 -12.33 9.13 -8.66
C MET A 168 -11.88 8.55 -10.01
N ARG A 169 -11.00 9.25 -10.76
CA ARG A 169 -10.41 8.72 -12.00
C ARG A 169 -9.62 7.44 -11.74
N ASN A 170 -8.81 7.39 -10.68
CA ASN A 170 -8.08 6.19 -10.26
C ASN A 170 -9.02 5.03 -9.91
N LEU A 171 -10.05 5.31 -9.09
CA LEU A 171 -11.04 4.30 -8.69
C LEU A 171 -11.78 3.72 -9.91
N ARG A 172 -12.18 4.55 -10.88
CA ARG A 172 -12.81 4.09 -12.13
C ARG A 172 -11.94 3.14 -12.95
N ARG A 173 -10.62 3.11 -12.74
CA ARG A 173 -9.72 2.10 -13.36
C ARG A 173 -9.61 0.83 -12.53
N LEU A 174 -9.58 0.96 -11.21
CA LEU A 174 -9.44 -0.17 -10.28
C LEU A 174 -10.73 -1.00 -10.16
N ILE A 175 -11.90 -0.37 -10.30
CA ILE A 175 -13.21 -1.05 -10.22
C ILE A 175 -13.38 -2.13 -11.29
N PRO A 176 -13.29 -1.84 -12.60
CA PRO A 176 -13.43 -2.86 -13.63
C PRO A 176 -12.31 -3.89 -13.52
N PHE A 177 -11.09 -3.47 -13.18
CA PHE A 177 -9.98 -4.38 -12.94
C PHE A 177 -10.31 -5.42 -11.87
N ALA A 178 -10.82 -5.00 -10.72
CA ALA A 178 -11.21 -5.88 -9.61
C ALA A 178 -12.36 -6.84 -9.99
N ALA A 179 -13.32 -6.35 -10.78
CA ALA A 179 -14.46 -7.14 -11.25
C ALA A 179 -14.04 -8.27 -12.21
N GLU A 180 -12.98 -8.05 -13.00
CA GLU A 180 -12.42 -9.05 -13.93
C GLU A 180 -11.53 -10.10 -13.28
N LEU A 181 -11.13 -9.91 -12.00
CA LEU A 181 -10.31 -10.90 -11.29
C LEU A 181 -11.14 -12.14 -10.95
N GLY A 182 -10.51 -13.32 -11.11
CA GLY A 182 -11.04 -14.56 -10.58
C GLY A 182 -11.06 -14.57 -9.05
N GLU A 183 -11.89 -15.43 -8.46
CA GLU A 183 -12.10 -15.49 -6.99
C GLU A 183 -10.79 -15.61 -6.20
N ARG A 184 -9.88 -16.45 -6.69
CA ARG A 184 -8.55 -16.64 -6.09
C ARG A 184 -7.74 -15.35 -6.04
N ASP A 185 -7.77 -14.53 -7.09
CA ASP A 185 -6.96 -13.31 -7.17
C ASP A 185 -7.63 -12.15 -6.44
N ARG A 186 -8.96 -12.12 -6.44
CA ARG A 186 -9.78 -11.17 -5.69
C ARG A 186 -9.47 -11.19 -4.19
N GLN A 187 -9.22 -12.36 -3.62
CA GLN A 187 -8.82 -12.49 -2.20
C GLN A 187 -7.43 -11.91 -1.88
N ARG A 188 -6.59 -11.68 -2.90
CA ARG A 188 -5.25 -11.09 -2.76
C ARG A 188 -5.17 -9.65 -3.26
N PHE A 189 -6.26 -9.12 -3.80
CA PHE A 189 -6.33 -7.76 -4.32
C PHE A 189 -7.31 -6.95 -3.48
N GLU A 190 -6.81 -5.94 -2.77
CA GLU A 190 -7.64 -5.09 -1.93
C GLU A 190 -7.32 -3.61 -2.16
N VAL A 191 -8.38 -2.83 -2.32
CA VAL A 191 -8.32 -1.37 -2.43
C VAL A 191 -9.10 -0.80 -1.25
N ARG A 192 -8.47 0.10 -0.49
CA ARG A 192 -9.09 0.80 0.64
C ARG A 192 -8.93 2.31 0.48
N LEU A 193 -9.83 3.04 1.13
CA LEU A 193 -9.90 4.48 1.15
C LEU A 193 -9.71 4.99 2.57
N TYR A 194 -8.59 5.68 2.83
CA TYR A 194 -8.27 6.19 4.17
C TYR A 194 -8.75 7.63 4.36
N ASP A 195 -9.05 7.99 5.61
CA ASP A 195 -9.52 9.33 6.01
C ASP A 195 -8.53 9.97 7.00
N ALA A 196 -7.34 10.30 6.49
CA ALA A 196 -6.31 10.97 7.26
C ALA A 196 -5.35 11.75 6.34
N SER A 197 -4.64 12.74 6.89
CA SER A 197 -3.53 13.37 6.17
C SER A 197 -2.31 12.45 6.19
N ALA A 198 -2.09 11.70 5.11
CA ALA A 198 -0.84 10.94 4.97
C ALA A 198 0.35 11.89 4.86
N SER A 199 1.45 11.56 5.54
CA SER A 199 2.71 12.32 5.48
C SER A 199 3.68 11.78 4.41
N ILE A 200 3.40 10.59 3.86
CA ILE A 200 4.23 9.90 2.90
C ILE A 200 3.40 9.35 1.73
N THR A 201 4.05 9.14 0.60
CA THR A 201 3.60 8.21 -0.44
C THR A 201 4.50 6.99 -0.47
N LEU A 202 3.92 5.83 -0.76
CA LEU A 202 4.59 4.54 -0.83
C LEU A 202 4.25 3.86 -2.16
N TYR A 203 5.27 3.35 -2.84
CA TYR A 203 5.16 2.45 -3.96
C TYR A 203 6.10 1.26 -3.73
N ARG A 204 5.59 0.19 -3.13
CA ARG A 204 6.37 -0.99 -2.72
C ARG A 204 6.22 -2.13 -3.72
N TRP A 205 7.33 -2.82 -3.96
CA TRP A 205 7.39 -4.14 -4.57
C TRP A 205 8.32 -5.03 -3.73
N ASP A 206 7.76 -6.10 -3.18
CA ASP A 206 8.45 -7.07 -2.32
C ASP A 206 9.23 -6.43 -1.14
N ASP A 207 10.57 -6.44 -1.19
CA ASP A 207 11.44 -5.93 -0.14
C ASP A 207 11.97 -4.51 -0.40
N ARG A 208 11.50 -3.86 -1.47
CA ARG A 208 11.86 -2.49 -1.84
C ARG A 208 10.64 -1.59 -1.98
N ALA A 209 10.86 -0.31 -1.78
CA ALA A 209 9.86 0.70 -2.02
C ALA A 209 10.45 2.02 -2.49
N LEU A 210 9.69 2.75 -3.30
CA LEU A 210 9.88 4.18 -3.54
C LEU A 210 8.99 4.95 -2.58
N VAL A 211 9.60 5.87 -1.84
CA VAL A 211 8.94 6.64 -0.80
C VAL A 211 9.22 8.11 -1.00
N SER A 212 8.20 8.94 -0.84
CA SER A 212 8.35 10.39 -0.84
C SER A 212 7.56 10.99 0.30
N PHE A 213 8.09 12.03 0.93
CA PHE A 213 7.35 12.81 1.91
C PHE A 213 6.47 13.79 1.18
N LEU A 214 5.18 13.85 1.51
CA LEU A 214 4.22 14.72 0.82
C LEU A 214 4.57 16.19 1.14
N PRO A 215 5.11 16.95 0.18
CA PRO A 215 5.45 18.35 0.43
C PRO A 215 4.17 19.21 0.39
N ILE A 216 4.19 20.32 1.12
CA ILE A 216 3.18 21.37 0.98
C ILE A 216 3.36 22.02 -0.41
N GLY A 217 2.27 22.20 -1.17
CA GLY A 217 2.30 22.90 -2.46
C GLY A 217 2.76 22.10 -3.68
N ARG A 218 3.12 20.81 -3.54
CA ARG A 218 3.56 19.98 -4.68
C ARG A 218 3.04 18.54 -4.59
N PHE A 219 2.91 17.90 -5.75
CA PHE A 219 2.68 16.46 -5.83
C PHE A 219 3.95 15.70 -5.46
N SER A 220 3.78 14.59 -4.75
CA SER A 220 4.90 13.72 -4.36
C SER A 220 5.65 13.17 -5.57
N GLU A 221 5.00 12.95 -6.71
CA GLU A 221 5.60 12.42 -7.93
C GLU A 221 6.70 13.30 -8.55
N PHE A 222 6.66 14.61 -8.28
CA PHE A 222 7.67 15.58 -8.74
C PHE A 222 8.76 15.83 -7.68
N GLY A 223 8.62 15.23 -6.50
CA GLY A 223 9.63 15.26 -5.45
C GLY A 223 10.65 14.13 -5.60
N ALA A 224 11.74 14.26 -4.85
CA ALA A 224 12.69 13.16 -4.67
C ALA A 224 11.97 11.91 -4.16
N GLN A 225 12.25 10.77 -4.81
CA GLN A 225 11.82 9.46 -4.34
C GLN A 225 13.00 8.74 -3.73
N LEU A 226 12.83 8.29 -2.49
CA LEU A 226 13.80 7.49 -1.77
C LEU A 226 13.49 6.02 -2.02
N GLU A 227 14.38 5.34 -2.73
CA GLU A 227 14.35 3.88 -2.80
C GLU A 227 14.93 3.31 -1.51
N VAL A 228 14.09 2.60 -0.76
CA VAL A 228 14.42 2.04 0.54
C VAL A 228 14.22 0.54 0.53
N THR A 229 15.02 -0.16 1.33
CA THR A 229 14.78 -1.57 1.66
C THR A 229 13.81 -1.64 2.83
N MET A 230 12.74 -2.44 2.72
CA MET A 230 11.69 -2.56 3.76
C MET A 230 12.20 -3.20 5.07
N ARG A 231 13.39 -3.81 5.05
CA ARG A 231 14.08 -4.36 6.23
C ARG A 231 14.97 -3.34 6.96
N SER A 232 15.10 -2.13 6.43
CA SER A 232 15.83 -1.05 7.11
C SER A 232 14.93 -0.41 8.19
N PRO A 233 15.50 0.28 9.19
CA PRO A 233 14.70 0.99 10.19
C PRO A 233 13.71 2.00 9.58
N LEU A 234 14.09 2.66 8.47
CA LEU A 234 13.20 3.54 7.72
C LEU A 234 12.07 2.75 7.05
N GLY A 235 12.40 1.61 6.44
CA GLY A 235 11.42 0.68 5.86
C GLY A 235 10.42 0.15 6.88
N GLU A 236 10.88 -0.23 8.08
CA GLU A 236 10.02 -0.66 9.19
C GLU A 236 9.07 0.45 9.65
N PHE A 237 9.58 1.68 9.77
CA PHE A 237 8.75 2.85 10.09
C PHE A 237 7.65 3.08 9.03
N ILE A 238 8.01 2.99 7.75
CA ILE A 238 7.09 3.18 6.63
C ILE A 238 6.02 2.07 6.59
N GLU A 239 6.43 0.82 6.80
CA GLU A 239 5.49 -0.30 6.90
C GLU A 239 4.50 -0.09 8.04
N GLN A 240 4.99 0.35 9.21
CA GLN A 240 4.12 0.65 10.34
C GLN A 240 3.12 1.76 10.00
N ARG A 241 3.54 2.84 9.33
CA ARG A 241 2.62 3.89 8.88
C ARG A 241 1.57 3.37 7.90
N PHE A 242 1.97 2.48 6.98
CA PHE A 242 1.04 1.87 6.04
C PHE A 242 0.00 1.01 6.77
N GLU A 243 0.43 0.08 7.63
CA GLU A 243 -0.48 -0.82 8.33
C GLU A 243 -1.40 -0.05 9.31
N GLU A 244 -0.91 1.02 9.96
CA GLU A 244 -1.75 1.88 10.80
C GLU A 244 -2.91 2.52 10.02
N LEU A 245 -2.65 3.04 8.82
CA LEU A 245 -3.71 3.60 7.97
C LEU A 245 -4.58 2.49 7.37
N TRP A 246 -3.99 1.34 7.04
CA TRP A 246 -4.70 0.20 6.47
C TRP A 246 -5.76 -0.35 7.43
N ASP A 247 -5.42 -0.47 8.71
CA ASP A 247 -6.27 -1.02 9.76
C ASP A 247 -7.07 0.05 10.55
N ASP A 248 -6.97 1.33 10.16
CA ASP A 248 -7.74 2.40 10.77
C ASP A 248 -9.25 2.18 10.58
N ARG A 249 -10.05 2.50 11.60
CA ARG A 249 -11.50 2.30 11.57
C ARG A 249 -12.24 3.19 10.58
N ALA A 250 -11.67 4.35 10.26
CA ALA A 250 -12.21 5.26 9.25
C ALA A 250 -11.81 4.85 7.83
N THR A 251 -10.85 3.92 7.68
CA THR A 251 -10.47 3.37 6.39
C THR A 251 -11.52 2.36 5.92
N ILE A 252 -12.15 2.65 4.78
CA ILE A 252 -13.21 1.82 4.20
C ILE A 252 -12.72 1.06 2.98
N THR A 253 -13.32 -0.08 2.67
CA THR A 253 -12.98 -0.80 1.42
C THR A 253 -13.54 -0.05 0.21
N MET A 254 -12.94 -0.27 -0.97
CA MET A 254 -13.50 0.23 -2.24
C MET A 254 -14.92 -0.30 -2.47
N ALA A 255 -15.23 -1.52 -2.01
CA ALA A 255 -16.57 -2.07 -2.10
C ALA A 255 -17.57 -1.30 -1.22
N ASP A 256 -17.22 -1.00 0.03
CA ASP A 256 -18.07 -0.23 0.95
C ASP A 256 -18.23 1.22 0.52
N PHE A 257 -17.21 1.79 -0.14
CA PHE A 257 -17.31 3.11 -0.75
C PHE A 257 -18.33 3.14 -1.90
N LEU A 258 -18.40 2.09 -2.71
CA LEU A 258 -19.29 2.00 -3.87
C LEU A 258 -20.70 1.50 -3.51
N HIS A 259 -20.82 0.76 -2.42
CA HIS A 259 -22.05 0.11 -2.04
C HIS A 259 -22.36 0.31 -0.56
N LEU A 260 -23.56 0.79 -0.28
CA LEU A 260 -24.10 0.87 1.05
C LEU A 260 -24.76 -0.47 1.39
N GLY A 261 -24.27 -1.14 2.43
CA GLY A 261 -24.98 -2.25 3.04
C GLY A 261 -26.27 -1.77 3.67
N LEU A 262 -27.41 -2.34 3.25
CA LEU A 262 -28.74 -2.04 3.76
C LEU A 262 -29.33 -3.29 4.36
N THR A 263 -29.94 -3.18 5.55
CA THR A 263 -30.84 -4.19 6.06
C THR A 263 -32.25 -3.64 6.03
N LEU A 264 -33.04 -4.04 5.02
CA LEU A 264 -34.45 -3.68 4.93
C LEU A 264 -35.25 -4.44 5.98
N VAL A 265 -36.11 -3.73 6.69
CA VAL A 265 -37.03 -4.25 7.70
C VAL A 265 -38.45 -4.07 7.16
N GLU A 266 -39.05 -5.17 6.71
CA GLU A 266 -40.41 -5.19 6.18
C GLU A 266 -41.46 -5.36 7.30
N ASP A 267 -41.12 -6.16 8.32
CA ASP A 267 -41.88 -6.39 9.55
C ASP A 267 -40.94 -6.85 10.68
N GLN A 268 -41.46 -7.13 11.89
CA GLN A 268 -40.64 -7.53 13.04
C GLN A 268 -39.83 -8.83 12.85
N HIS A 269 -40.15 -9.64 11.84
CA HIS A 269 -39.56 -10.97 11.63
C HIS A 269 -38.88 -11.12 10.26
N ASN A 270 -39.03 -10.16 9.36
CA ASN A 270 -38.54 -10.21 7.99
C ASN A 270 -37.56 -9.06 7.72
N ALA A 271 -36.27 -9.39 7.85
CA ALA A 271 -35.17 -8.53 7.51
C ALA A 271 -34.39 -9.10 6.32
N ARG A 272 -34.01 -8.24 5.37
CA ARG A 272 -33.25 -8.62 4.17
C ARG A 272 -32.03 -7.74 4.01
N GLN A 273 -30.87 -8.36 3.78
CA GLN A 273 -29.64 -7.66 3.50
C GLN A 273 -29.46 -7.43 2.00
N LEU A 274 -29.11 -6.20 1.62
CA LEU A 274 -28.90 -5.76 0.25
C LEU A 274 -27.67 -4.84 0.19
N HIS A 275 -27.09 -4.70 -0.99
CA HIS A 275 -26.02 -3.73 -1.25
C HIS A 275 -26.47 -2.78 -2.34
N ALA A 276 -26.67 -1.51 -1.99
CA ALA A 276 -27.18 -0.51 -2.91
C ALA A 276 -26.10 0.49 -3.31
N ARG A 277 -26.11 0.92 -4.58
CA ARG A 277 -25.32 2.10 -4.97
C ARG A 277 -25.93 3.31 -4.27
N TYR A 278 -25.07 4.21 -3.84
CA TYR A 278 -25.49 5.36 -3.05
C TYR A 278 -24.64 6.61 -3.30
N VAL A 279 -25.25 7.76 -3.03
CA VAL A 279 -24.58 9.06 -2.91
C VAL A 279 -24.98 9.71 -1.60
N GLU A 280 -24.15 10.62 -1.10
CA GLU A 280 -24.42 11.41 0.09
C GLU A 280 -24.63 12.86 -0.32
N HIS A 281 -25.68 13.50 0.19
CA HIS A 281 -25.98 14.91 -0.04
C HIS A 281 -26.62 15.48 1.23
N ASP A 282 -26.12 16.61 1.73
CA ASP A 282 -26.55 17.22 2.98
C ASP A 282 -26.65 16.23 4.16
N GLN A 283 -25.62 15.40 4.33
CA GLN A 283 -25.53 14.37 5.37
C GLN A 283 -26.58 13.25 5.30
N ILE A 284 -27.38 13.21 4.24
CA ILE A 284 -28.37 12.16 3.98
C ILE A 284 -27.82 11.20 2.91
N CYS A 285 -27.97 9.90 3.15
CA CYS A 285 -27.67 8.88 2.16
C CYS A 285 -28.86 8.69 1.21
N TYR A 286 -28.59 8.71 -0.09
CA TYR A 286 -29.56 8.42 -1.14
C TYR A 286 -29.13 7.19 -1.91
N VAL A 287 -30.03 6.20 -2.01
CA VAL A 287 -29.73 4.92 -2.64
C VAL A 287 -30.48 4.72 -3.95
N VAL A 288 -29.86 4.01 -4.88
CA VAL A 288 -30.44 3.59 -6.16
C VAL A 288 -30.43 2.07 -6.21
N HIS A 289 -31.61 1.46 -6.01
CA HIS A 289 -31.77 0.00 -6.03
C HIS A 289 -33.20 -0.40 -6.42
N SER A 290 -33.33 -1.18 -7.50
CA SER A 290 -34.62 -1.57 -8.06
C SER A 290 -35.47 -2.40 -7.10
N GLU A 291 -34.87 -3.29 -6.32
CA GLU A 291 -35.61 -4.11 -5.35
C GLU A 291 -36.14 -3.29 -4.18
N VAL A 292 -35.44 -2.23 -3.76
CA VAL A 292 -35.91 -1.35 -2.69
C VAL A 292 -37.11 -0.56 -3.19
N LEU A 293 -37.05 0.00 -4.41
CA LEU A 293 -38.19 0.66 -5.06
C LEU A 293 -39.39 -0.29 -5.20
N ALA A 294 -39.15 -1.52 -5.64
CA ALA A 294 -40.21 -2.52 -5.78
C ALA A 294 -40.80 -2.97 -4.43
N ALA A 295 -40.02 -2.95 -3.35
CA ALA A 295 -40.51 -3.21 -2.00
C ALA A 295 -41.39 -2.05 -1.49
N MET A 296 -40.95 -0.80 -1.68
CA MET A 296 -41.71 0.40 -1.32
C MET A 296 -43.06 0.46 -2.05
N ALA A 297 -43.08 0.13 -3.35
CA ALA A 297 -44.30 0.12 -4.15
C ALA A 297 -45.32 -0.95 -3.70
N ARG A 298 -44.85 -2.06 -3.10
CA ARG A 298 -45.70 -3.18 -2.67
C ARG A 298 -46.33 -2.98 -1.28
N ARG A 299 -45.71 -2.21 -0.38
CA ARG A 299 -46.17 -2.03 1.02
C ARG A 299 -45.84 -0.64 1.58
N PRO A 300 -46.81 0.30 1.68
CA PRO A 300 -46.48 1.71 1.88
C PRO A 300 -46.85 2.34 3.26
N PRO A 301 -46.51 1.77 4.44
CA PRO A 301 -46.16 2.76 5.49
C PRO A 301 -45.01 2.41 6.46
N SER A 302 -44.38 1.24 6.41
CA SER A 302 -43.42 0.83 7.47
C SER A 302 -42.11 0.25 6.98
N LEU A 303 -41.79 0.35 5.68
CA LEU A 303 -40.49 -0.13 5.21
C LEU A 303 -39.40 0.78 5.75
N ARG A 304 -38.51 0.21 6.54
CA ARG A 304 -37.39 0.91 7.16
C ARG A 304 -36.09 0.19 6.86
N ALA A 305 -34.97 0.87 7.08
CA ALA A 305 -33.66 0.29 6.82
C ALA A 305 -32.66 0.60 7.94
N PHE A 306 -31.78 -0.35 8.21
CA PHE A 306 -30.52 -0.12 8.92
C PHE A 306 -29.38 0.04 7.91
N LEU A 307 -28.41 0.90 8.21
CA LEU A 307 -27.28 1.20 7.32
C LEU A 307 -26.00 0.55 7.84
N ARG A 308 -25.17 0.02 6.93
CA ARG A 308 -23.82 -0.51 7.23
C ARG A 308 -23.78 -1.54 8.37
N GLY A 309 -24.88 -2.27 8.58
CA GLY A 309 -25.02 -3.22 9.69
C GLY A 309 -25.20 -2.58 11.07
N ASP A 310 -25.30 -1.25 11.16
CA ASP A 310 -25.63 -0.54 12.39
C ASP A 310 -27.12 -0.67 12.68
N SER A 311 -27.44 -1.49 13.67
CA SER A 311 -28.81 -1.72 14.14
C SER A 311 -29.30 -0.67 15.15
N SER A 312 -28.49 0.34 15.46
CA SER A 312 -28.85 1.38 16.44
C SER A 312 -29.70 2.51 15.86
N VAL A 313 -29.56 2.81 14.56
CA VAL A 313 -30.28 3.90 13.90
C VAL A 313 -31.14 3.36 12.76
N LEU A 314 -32.45 3.42 12.97
CA LEU A 314 -33.44 3.04 11.97
C LEU A 314 -33.72 4.22 11.03
N HIS A 315 -33.84 3.95 9.73
CA HIS A 315 -34.09 4.97 8.72
C HIS A 315 -35.42 4.74 8.01
N ASP A 316 -36.22 5.78 7.86
CA ASP A 316 -37.37 5.79 6.97
C ASP A 316 -36.89 5.99 5.52
N LEU A 317 -37.54 5.29 4.59
CA LEU A 317 -37.24 5.34 3.17
C LEU A 317 -38.20 6.33 2.48
N VAL A 318 -37.65 7.35 1.83
CA VAL A 318 -38.43 8.38 1.13
C VAL A 318 -38.01 8.42 -0.32
N ILE A 319 -38.95 8.21 -1.26
CA ILE A 319 -38.65 8.38 -2.69
C ILE A 319 -38.46 9.87 -2.95
N VAL A 320 -37.36 10.23 -3.60
CA VAL A 320 -37.16 11.58 -4.15
C VAL A 320 -38.04 11.68 -5.39
N ASP A 321 -39.14 12.40 -5.27
CA ASP A 321 -40.11 12.58 -6.34
C ASP A 321 -39.79 13.82 -7.19
N SER A 322 -40.63 14.08 -8.19
CA SER A 322 -40.48 15.22 -9.10
C SER A 322 -40.82 16.58 -8.47
N GLN A 323 -41.18 16.65 -7.19
CA GLN A 323 -41.49 17.93 -6.53
C GLN A 323 -40.24 18.71 -6.13
N ASP A 324 -39.09 18.04 -6.08
CA ASP A 324 -37.78 18.66 -5.83
C ASP A 324 -36.80 18.38 -6.99
N PRO A 325 -36.96 19.09 -8.13
CA PRO A 325 -36.12 18.88 -9.30
C PRO A 325 -34.65 19.28 -9.05
N GLU A 326 -34.40 20.26 -8.18
CA GLU A 326 -33.05 20.71 -7.83
C GLU A 326 -32.29 19.64 -7.07
N LEU A 327 -32.91 19.02 -6.06
CA LEU A 327 -32.33 17.88 -5.36
C LEU A 327 -32.09 16.72 -6.31
N HIS A 328 -33.05 16.40 -7.18
CA HIS A 328 -32.88 15.30 -8.13
C HIS A 328 -31.69 15.51 -9.08
N GLU A 329 -31.52 16.72 -9.62
CA GLU A 329 -30.39 17.08 -10.48
C GLU A 329 -29.05 17.01 -9.72
N ALA A 330 -29.01 17.48 -8.47
CA ALA A 330 -27.82 17.38 -7.63
C ALA A 330 -27.43 15.93 -7.34
N LEU A 331 -28.41 15.07 -7.04
CA LEU A 331 -28.20 13.65 -6.80
C LEU A 331 -27.74 12.92 -8.06
N ASP A 332 -28.35 13.19 -9.23
CA ASP A 332 -27.92 12.59 -10.49
C ASP A 332 -26.51 13.03 -10.87
N THR A 333 -26.18 14.32 -10.69
CA THR A 333 -24.81 14.83 -10.89
C THR A 333 -23.80 14.09 -10.01
N ALA A 334 -24.07 13.97 -8.70
CA ALA A 334 -23.21 13.24 -7.78
C ALA A 334 -23.13 11.75 -8.13
N PHE A 335 -24.22 11.17 -8.64
CA PHE A 335 -24.28 9.76 -9.01
C PHE A 335 -23.49 9.46 -10.29
N VAL A 336 -23.59 10.33 -11.30
CA VAL A 336 -22.75 10.29 -12.51
C VAL A 336 -21.29 10.49 -12.14
N GLU A 337 -20.97 11.43 -11.23
CA GLU A 337 -19.60 11.60 -10.77
C GLU A 337 -19.08 10.34 -10.06
N LYS A 338 -19.89 9.67 -9.24
CA LYS A 338 -19.45 8.49 -8.50
C LYS A 338 -19.39 7.21 -9.36
N TYR A 339 -20.38 6.99 -10.23
CA TYR A 339 -20.59 5.71 -10.93
C TYR A 339 -20.51 5.79 -12.47
N ASP A 340 -20.36 6.99 -13.04
CA ASP A 340 -20.32 7.22 -14.50
C ASP A 340 -21.59 6.73 -15.23
N VAL A 341 -22.73 6.75 -14.53
CA VAL A 341 -24.05 6.38 -15.04
C VAL A 341 -25.12 7.27 -14.43
N HIS A 342 -26.22 7.51 -15.15
CA HIS A 342 -27.39 8.22 -14.64
C HIS A 342 -28.30 7.32 -13.82
N ALA A 343 -29.06 7.89 -12.89
CA ALA A 343 -30.10 7.20 -12.15
C ALA A 343 -31.44 7.94 -12.27
N HIS A 344 -32.51 7.17 -12.44
CA HIS A 344 -33.86 7.73 -12.65
C HIS A 344 -34.66 7.90 -11.36
N ALA A 345 -34.24 7.26 -10.26
CA ALA A 345 -34.96 7.28 -9.00
C ALA A 345 -34.00 7.11 -7.83
N PHE A 346 -34.13 8.00 -6.86
CA PHE A 346 -33.36 8.00 -5.62
C PHE A 346 -34.30 7.74 -4.44
N ILE A 347 -33.78 7.03 -3.44
CA ILE A 347 -34.46 6.80 -2.18
C ILE A 347 -33.61 7.40 -1.07
N GLY A 348 -34.10 8.46 -0.43
CA GLY A 348 -33.47 9.06 0.73
C GLY A 348 -33.68 8.22 1.99
N LEU A 349 -32.61 8.08 2.78
CA LEU A 349 -32.58 7.36 4.04
C LEU A 349 -32.58 8.38 5.18
N ARG A 350 -33.74 8.63 5.79
CA ARG A 350 -33.88 9.63 6.85
C ARG A 350 -33.86 8.96 8.22
N PRO A 351 -32.97 9.36 9.15
CA PRO A 351 -32.95 8.76 10.47
C PRO A 351 -34.26 9.01 11.20
N VAL A 352 -34.83 7.96 11.79
CA VAL A 352 -36.00 8.07 12.66
C VAL A 352 -35.52 8.52 14.04
N PRO A 353 -35.95 9.69 14.54
CA PRO A 353 -35.59 10.12 15.88
C PRO A 353 -36.08 9.08 16.91
N ALA A 354 -35.21 8.78 17.88
CA ALA A 354 -35.43 7.77 18.91
C ALA A 354 -36.61 8.10 19.84
#